data_AF-A0A7C9TLV4-F1
#
_entry.id   AF-A0A7C9TLV4-F1
#
_cell.length_a   1.000
_cell.length_b   1.000
_cell.length_c   1.000
_cell.angle_alpha   90.00
_cell.angle_beta   90.00
_cell.angle_gamma   90.00
#
_symmetry.space_group_name_H-M   'P 1'
#
loop_
_entity.id
_entity.type
_entity.pdbx_description
1 polymer ?
#
loop_
_entity_poly.entity_id
_entity_poly.type
_entity_poly.pdbx_seq_one_letter_code
_entity_poly.pdbx_strand_id
1 'polypeptide(L)'
;MGTRPLLWSPELSAFAQKWAHHLAQDKGCRMEHRPGGGPWGSRYGENIFWGSASRFNARDAAKAWYDEIRDWRPGILTGDNWHKTGHYTQMVWKGTTHVGMGQAHCPSGAVIIVANYDPPGNYMGQSPY
;
A
#
# COMPACT_ATOMS: atom_id res chain seq x y z
N MET A 1 0.80 0.43 19.91
CA MET A 1 2.08 0.11 19.25
C MET A 1 2.89 1.39 19.20
N GLY A 2 4.17 1.36 19.57
CA GLY A 2 5.00 2.55 19.82
C GLY A 2 5.56 3.23 18.56
N THR A 3 4.81 3.23 17.44
CA THR A 3 5.21 3.90 16.21
C THR A 3 4.62 5.31 16.13
N ARG A 4 5.35 6.23 15.50
CA ARG A 4 4.89 7.62 15.33
C ARG A 4 3.77 7.68 14.27
N PRO A 5 2.78 8.58 14.41
CA PRO A 5 1.82 8.83 13.36
C PRO A 5 2.52 9.22 12.04
N LEU A 6 2.03 8.70 10.92
CA LEU A 6 2.50 9.09 9.60
C LEU A 6 1.97 10.48 9.24
N LEU A 7 2.79 11.25 8.54
CA LEU A 7 2.43 12.55 7.97
C LEU A 7 1.90 12.35 6.56
N TRP A 8 0.88 13.12 6.18
CA TRP A 8 0.38 13.11 4.82
C TRP A 8 1.35 13.84 3.88
N SER A 9 1.69 13.23 2.74
CA SER A 9 2.46 13.88 1.67
C SER A 9 1.61 14.03 0.41
N PRO A 10 1.38 15.28 -0.05
CA PRO A 10 0.75 15.54 -1.35
C PRO A 10 1.52 14.92 -2.52
N GLU A 11 2.85 14.87 -2.45
CA GLU A 11 3.71 14.30 -3.49
C GLU A 11 3.50 12.79 -3.61
N LEU A 12 3.48 12.08 -2.47
CA LEU A 12 3.17 10.65 -2.43
C LEU A 12 1.73 10.38 -2.88
N SER A 13 0.78 11.24 -2.53
CA SER A 13 -0.62 11.09 -2.97
C SER A 13 -0.74 11.25 -4.48
N ALA A 14 -0.10 12.25 -5.07
CA ALA A 14 -0.06 12.42 -6.52
C ALA A 14 0.63 11.24 -7.22
N PHE A 15 1.67 10.68 -6.62
CA PHE A 15 2.36 9.48 -7.14
C PHE A 15 1.47 8.23 -7.07
N ALA A 16 0.78 8.00 -5.96
CA ALA A 16 -0.18 6.92 -5.78
C ALA A 16 -1.37 7.04 -6.74
N GLN A 17 -1.89 8.26 -6.91
CA GLN A 17 -3.02 8.55 -7.80
C GLN A 17 -2.69 8.22 -9.26
N LYS A 18 -1.48 8.54 -9.72
CA LYS A 18 -1.03 8.16 -11.07
C LYS A 18 -1.04 6.65 -11.27
N TRP A 19 -0.62 5.88 -10.27
CA TRP A 19 -0.65 4.42 -10.36
C TRP A 19 -2.06 3.86 -10.32
N ALA A 20 -2.90 4.36 -9.41
CA ALA A 20 -4.30 3.95 -9.33
C ALA A 20 -5.01 4.14 -10.67
N HIS A 21 -4.82 5.28 -11.34
CA HIS A 21 -5.35 5.53 -12.68
C HIS A 21 -4.80 4.55 -13.72
N HIS A 22 -3.49 4.35 -13.78
CA HIS A 22 -2.87 3.42 -14.71
C HIS A 22 -3.42 1.98 -14.53
N LEU A 23 -3.56 1.53 -13.28
CA LEU A 23 -4.14 0.22 -12.99
C LEU A 23 -5.61 0.12 -13.45
N ALA A 24 -6.41 1.13 -13.15
CA ALA A 24 -7.83 1.15 -13.47
C ALA A 24 -8.11 1.26 -14.98
N GLN A 25 -7.30 2.02 -15.72
CA GLN A 25 -7.55 2.37 -17.12
C GLN A 25 -6.76 1.49 -18.10
N ASP A 26 -5.48 1.25 -17.83
CA ASP A 26 -4.57 0.64 -18.81
C ASP A 26 -4.28 -0.84 -18.52
N LYS A 27 -4.43 -1.28 -17.26
CA LYS A 27 -4.05 -2.63 -16.83
C LYS A 27 -5.23 -3.55 -16.57
N GLY A 28 -6.44 -3.12 -16.92
CA GLY A 28 -7.67 -3.89 -16.75
C GLY A 28 -8.10 -4.05 -15.29
N CYS A 29 -7.83 -3.05 -14.45
CA CYS A 29 -8.20 -3.03 -13.04
C CYS A 29 -7.56 -4.16 -12.20
N ARG A 30 -6.37 -4.64 -12.59
CA ARG A 30 -5.64 -5.68 -11.85
C ARG A 30 -4.77 -5.07 -10.76
N MET A 31 -4.66 -5.74 -9.62
CA MET A 31 -3.68 -5.38 -8.58
C MET A 31 -2.29 -5.79 -9.05
N GLU A 32 -1.47 -4.81 -9.40
CA GLU A 32 -0.09 -5.01 -9.82
C GLU A 32 0.77 -3.91 -9.19
N HIS A 33 1.82 -4.31 -8.48
CA HIS A 33 2.76 -3.36 -7.92
C HIS A 33 3.55 -2.64 -9.01
N ARG A 34 4.00 -1.41 -8.70
CA ARG A 34 4.90 -0.68 -9.61
C ARG A 34 6.13 -1.54 -9.94
N PRO A 35 6.57 -1.57 -11.22
CA PRO A 35 7.77 -2.29 -11.61
C PRO A 35 9.01 -1.64 -10.97
N GLY A 36 10.11 -2.39 -10.84
CA GLY A 36 11.36 -1.88 -10.27
C GLY A 36 12.08 -0.80 -11.11
N GLY A 37 11.61 -0.51 -12.33
CA GLY A 37 12.25 0.45 -13.23
C GLY A 37 11.35 0.95 -14.35
N GLY A 38 11.93 1.74 -15.25
CA GLY A 38 11.22 2.37 -16.37
C GLY A 38 10.35 3.56 -15.94
N PRO A 39 9.44 4.03 -16.80
CA PRO A 39 8.62 5.22 -16.55
C PRO A 39 7.73 5.13 -15.31
N TRP A 40 7.43 3.90 -14.87
CA TRP A 40 6.57 3.60 -13.72
C TRP A 40 7.34 3.11 -12.48
N GLY A 41 8.67 3.19 -12.51
CA GLY A 41 9.57 2.65 -11.49
C GLY A 41 9.15 2.93 -10.05
N SER A 42 9.17 1.90 -9.21
CA SER A 42 8.93 2.01 -7.79
C SER A 42 10.06 2.76 -7.10
N ARG A 43 9.70 3.64 -6.16
CA ARG A 43 10.63 4.45 -5.34
C ARG A 43 10.23 4.50 -3.86
N TYR A 44 9.05 3.99 -3.54
CA TYR A 44 8.40 4.10 -2.24
C TYR A 44 7.83 2.75 -1.84
N GLY A 45 7.50 2.57 -0.56
CA GLY A 45 6.66 1.45 -0.15
C GLY A 45 5.30 1.53 -0.83
N GLU A 46 4.61 0.40 -1.00
CA GLU A 46 3.33 0.39 -1.70
C GLU A 46 2.37 -0.64 -1.11
N ASN A 47 1.15 -0.21 -0.83
CA ASN A 47 0.01 -1.11 -0.63
C ASN A 47 -1.03 -0.86 -1.72
N ILE A 48 -1.69 -1.91 -2.18
CA ILE A 48 -2.76 -1.82 -3.17
C ILE A 48 -4.00 -2.52 -2.60
N PHE A 49 -5.16 -1.93 -2.85
CA PHE A 49 -6.45 -2.50 -2.52
C PHE A 49 -7.31 -2.49 -3.78
N TRP A 50 -8.04 -3.58 -3.98
CA TRP A 50 -9.10 -3.69 -4.98
C TRP A 50 -10.41 -4.03 -4.29
N GLY A 51 -11.47 -3.33 -4.66
CA GLY A 51 -12.82 -3.60 -4.18
C GLY A 51 -13.80 -3.66 -5.33
N SER A 52 -14.71 -4.62 -5.30
CA SER A 52 -15.71 -4.82 -6.37
C SER A 52 -16.78 -3.73 -6.45
N ALA A 53 -16.91 -2.90 -5.42
CA ALA A 53 -17.93 -1.87 -5.32
C ALA A 53 -17.32 -0.46 -5.22
N SER A 54 -17.87 0.49 -5.98
CA SER A 54 -17.43 1.87 -6.04
C SER A 54 -17.51 2.63 -4.71
N ARG A 55 -18.25 2.11 -3.72
CA ARG A 55 -18.39 2.72 -2.39
C ARG A 55 -17.14 2.57 -1.50
N PHE A 56 -16.24 1.63 -1.81
CA PHE A 56 -15.03 1.46 -1.02
C PHE A 56 -14.14 2.71 -1.13
N ASN A 57 -13.55 3.09 -0.01
CA ASN A 57 -12.72 4.29 0.10
C ASN A 57 -11.41 4.00 0.85
N ALA A 58 -10.56 5.02 0.98
CA ALA A 58 -9.26 4.91 1.64
C ALA A 58 -9.31 4.33 3.06
N ARG A 59 -10.37 4.59 3.82
CA ARG A 59 -10.56 4.03 5.17
C ARG A 59 -10.80 2.52 5.13
N ASP A 60 -11.59 2.05 4.16
CA ASP A 60 -11.84 0.62 3.97
C ASP A 60 -10.56 -0.11 3.59
N ALA A 61 -9.77 0.46 2.68
CA ALA A 61 -8.47 -0.07 2.29
C ALA A 61 -7.49 -0.12 3.48
N ALA A 62 -7.35 0.99 4.22
CA ALA A 62 -6.50 1.05 5.40
C ALA A 62 -6.93 0.05 6.48
N LYS A 63 -8.24 -0.13 6.68
CA LYS A 63 -8.74 -1.15 7.60
C LYS A 63 -8.40 -2.56 7.14
N ALA A 64 -8.60 -2.87 5.86
CA ALA A 64 -8.30 -4.19 5.30
C ALA A 64 -6.81 -4.54 5.45
N TRP A 65 -5.92 -3.60 5.11
CA TRP A 65 -4.48 -3.75 5.32
C TRP A 65 -4.12 -3.91 6.81
N TYR A 66 -4.75 -3.14 7.70
CA TYR A 66 -4.48 -3.24 9.13
C TYR A 66 -4.95 -4.58 9.73
N ASP A 67 -6.06 -5.14 9.25
CA ASP A 67 -6.64 -6.39 9.77
C ASP A 67 -5.70 -7.60 9.61
N GLU A 68 -4.69 -7.53 8.74
CA GLU A 68 -3.61 -8.54 8.64
C GLU A 68 -2.80 -8.70 9.95
N ILE A 69 -2.92 -7.75 10.89
CA ILE A 69 -2.38 -7.90 12.26
C ILE A 69 -2.81 -9.21 12.94
N ARG A 70 -3.95 -9.79 12.55
CA ARG A 70 -4.44 -11.06 13.08
C ARG A 70 -3.51 -12.23 12.75
N ASP A 71 -2.86 -12.16 11.59
CA ASP A 71 -1.89 -13.14 11.10
C ASP A 71 -0.46 -12.80 11.53
N TRP A 72 -0.20 -11.56 11.94
CA TRP A 72 1.11 -11.14 12.44
C TRP A 72 1.49 -11.82 13.75
N ARG A 73 2.75 -12.22 13.84
CA ARG A 73 3.41 -12.67 15.06
C ARG A 73 4.64 -11.80 15.27
N PRO A 74 4.85 -11.21 16.46
CA PRO A 74 5.99 -10.35 16.72
C PRO A 74 7.31 -11.03 16.34
N GLY A 75 8.13 -10.35 15.53
CA GLY A 75 9.36 -10.90 14.99
C GLY A 75 9.83 -10.14 13.76
N ILE A 76 10.66 -10.79 12.96
CA ILE A 76 11.18 -10.25 11.71
C ILE A 76 10.29 -10.62 10.53
N LEU A 77 10.30 -9.79 9.50
CA LEU A 77 9.68 -10.08 8.22
C LEU A 77 10.51 -11.14 7.47
N THR A 78 9.87 -12.22 7.03
CA THR A 78 10.49 -13.31 6.25
C THR A 78 9.61 -13.63 5.05
N GLY A 79 10.12 -14.42 4.10
CA GLY A 79 9.32 -14.89 2.97
C GLY A 79 8.03 -15.64 3.39
N ASP A 80 8.05 -16.29 4.55
CA ASP A 80 6.93 -17.11 5.05
C ASP A 80 5.75 -16.28 5.59
N ASN A 81 6.03 -15.12 6.19
CA ASN A 81 5.00 -14.25 6.77
C ASN A 81 4.65 -13.06 5.87
N TRP A 82 5.57 -12.66 4.98
CA TRP A 82 5.44 -11.51 4.09
C TRP A 82 4.10 -11.43 3.36
N HIS A 83 3.70 -12.51 2.69
CA HIS A 83 2.52 -12.51 1.83
C HIS A 83 1.20 -12.28 2.56
N LYS A 84 1.16 -12.54 3.88
CA LYS A 84 -0.06 -12.41 4.69
C LYS A 84 -0.10 -11.12 5.50
N THR A 85 1.06 -10.52 5.77
CA THR A 85 1.17 -9.40 6.72
C THR A 85 1.84 -8.16 6.13
N GLY A 86 2.28 -8.23 4.87
CA GLY A 86 3.08 -7.19 4.24
C GLY A 86 2.40 -5.82 4.21
N HIS A 87 1.06 -5.78 4.05
CA HIS A 87 0.36 -4.50 4.06
C HIS A 87 0.33 -3.92 5.47
N TYR A 88 0.02 -4.73 6.47
CA TYR A 88 0.04 -4.30 7.87
C TYR A 88 1.45 -3.85 8.28
N THR A 89 2.50 -4.63 7.99
CA THR A 89 3.87 -4.30 8.40
C THR A 89 4.36 -3.02 7.74
N GLN A 90 3.92 -2.70 6.52
CA GLN A 90 4.19 -1.40 5.90
C GLN A 90 3.53 -0.25 6.67
N MET A 91 2.26 -0.40 7.06
CA MET A 91 1.51 0.64 7.75
C MET A 91 2.14 1.02 9.09
N VAL A 92 2.77 0.06 9.77
CA VAL A 92 3.37 0.25 11.10
C VAL A 92 4.90 0.27 11.07
N TRP A 93 5.51 0.45 9.90
CA TRP A 93 6.96 0.44 9.76
C TRP A 93 7.60 1.65 10.46
N LYS A 94 8.44 1.42 11.45
CA LYS A 94 9.05 2.44 12.32
C LYS A 94 9.86 3.48 11.55
N GLY A 95 10.49 3.08 10.44
CA GLY A 95 11.27 3.96 9.58
C GLY A 95 10.43 4.82 8.64
N THR A 96 9.19 4.43 8.37
CA THR A 96 8.28 5.17 7.49
C THR A 96 7.73 6.38 8.23
N THR A 97 7.71 7.52 7.55
CA THR A 97 7.31 8.81 8.15
C THR A 97 6.19 9.49 7.41
N HIS A 98 6.06 9.23 6.10
CA HIS A 98 5.07 9.84 5.25
C HIS A 98 4.23 8.79 4.53
N VAL A 99 2.98 9.13 4.26
CA VAL A 99 2.07 8.35 3.43
C VAL A 99 1.31 9.27 2.48
N GLY A 100 1.02 8.78 1.29
CA GLY A 100 0.07 9.40 0.38
C GLY A 100 -0.75 8.33 -0.34
N MET A 101 -2.03 8.61 -0.56
CA MET A 101 -2.96 7.68 -1.18
C MET A 101 -3.60 8.25 -2.43
N GLY A 102 -3.99 7.36 -3.33
CA GLY A 102 -4.75 7.67 -4.53
C GLY A 102 -5.80 6.59 -4.81
N GLN A 103 -6.88 6.98 -5.47
CA GLN A 103 -8.03 6.13 -5.75
C GLN A 103 -8.51 6.32 -7.19
N ALA A 104 -8.80 5.23 -7.90
CA ALA A 104 -9.37 5.27 -9.23
C ALA A 104 -10.51 4.25 -9.38
N HIS A 105 -11.55 4.64 -10.10
CA HIS A 105 -12.66 3.77 -10.44
C HIS A 105 -12.40 3.04 -11.75
N CYS A 106 -12.70 1.75 -11.76
CA CYS A 106 -12.60 0.91 -12.93
C CYS A 106 -13.91 0.94 -13.73
N PRO A 107 -13.87 0.70 -15.05
CA PRO A 107 -15.07 0.68 -15.89
C PRO A 107 -16.15 -0.33 -15.43
N SER A 108 -15.73 -1.40 -14.74
CA SER A 108 -16.63 -2.41 -14.16
C SER A 108 -17.39 -1.96 -12.92
N GLY A 109 -17.11 -0.76 -12.39
CA GLY A 109 -17.63 -0.28 -11.11
C GLY A 109 -16.78 -0.66 -9.88
N ALA A 110 -15.71 -1.44 -10.08
CA ALA A 110 -14.71 -1.69 -9.06
C ALA A 110 -13.86 -0.44 -8.75
N VAL A 111 -13.08 -0.49 -7.68
CA VAL A 111 -12.16 0.57 -7.28
C VAL A 111 -10.77 0.01 -6.97
N ILE A 112 -9.75 0.75 -7.38
CA ILE A 112 -8.35 0.55 -6.98
C ILE A 112 -7.94 1.68 -6.06
N ILE A 113 -7.33 1.34 -4.93
CA ILE A 113 -6.74 2.30 -4.00
C ILE A 113 -5.28 1.92 -3.80
N VAL A 114 -4.39 2.89 -3.97
CA VAL A 114 -2.94 2.74 -3.81
C VAL A 114 -2.49 3.65 -2.67
N ALA A 115 -1.62 3.14 -1.81
CA ALA A 115 -0.91 3.93 -0.81
C ALA A 115 0.59 3.82 -1.07
N ASN A 116 1.30 4.95 -1.04
CA ASN A 116 2.76 4.98 -1.08
C ASN A 116 3.34 5.53 0.22
N TYR A 117 4.49 4.99 0.61
CA TYR A 117 5.11 5.19 1.93
C TYR A 117 6.58 5.60 1.79
N ASP A 118 7.00 6.62 2.55
CA ASP A 118 8.37 7.12 2.52
C ASP A 118 8.94 7.40 3.92
N PRO A 119 10.16 6.94 4.24
CA PRO A 119 10.91 5.88 3.57
C PRO A 119 10.12 4.56 3.38
N PRO A 120 10.44 3.76 2.35
CA PRO A 120 9.85 2.43 2.16
C PRO A 120 10.11 1.53 3.38
N GLY A 121 9.14 0.67 3.69
CA GLY A 121 9.28 -0.32 4.74
C GLY A 121 9.56 -1.71 4.20
N ASN A 122 9.25 -2.71 5.02
CA ASN A 122 9.16 -4.11 4.60
C ASN A 122 10.48 -4.72 4.10
N TYR A 123 11.59 -4.31 4.71
CA TYR A 123 12.88 -4.93 4.48
C TYR A 123 12.93 -6.33 5.09
N MET A 124 13.25 -7.33 4.26
CA MET A 124 13.41 -8.72 4.70
C MET A 124 14.47 -8.83 5.80
N GLY A 125 14.18 -9.63 6.83
CA GLY A 125 15.05 -9.80 7.99
C GLY A 125 14.95 -8.70 9.04
N GLN A 126 14.08 -7.69 8.87
CA GLN A 126 13.89 -6.60 9.84
C GLN A 126 12.52 -6.67 10.53
N SER A 127 12.45 -6.13 11.75
CA SER A 127 11.18 -5.95 12.47
C SER A 127 10.51 -4.64 12.04
N PRO A 128 9.18 -4.60 11.89
CA PRO A 128 8.47 -3.36 11.60
C PRO A 128 8.51 -2.35 12.74
N TYR A 129 8.73 -2.77 14.00
CA TYR A 129 8.83 -1.87 15.16
C TYR A 129 9.72 -2.41 16.27
#